data_AF-A0A3Q1AR24-F1
#
_entry.id   AF-A0A3Q1AR24-F1
#
_cell.length_a   1.000
_cell.length_b   1.000
_cell.length_c   1.000
_cell.angle_alpha   90.00
_cell.angle_beta   90.00
_cell.angle_gamma   90.00
#
_symmetry.space_group_name_H-M   'P 1'
#
loop_
_entity.id
_entity.type
_entity.pdbx_description
1 polymer ?
#
loop_
_entity_poly.entity_id
_entity_poly.type
_entity_poly.pdbx_seq_one_letter_code
_entity_poly.pdbx_strand_id
1 'polypeptide(L)'
;MHAAVILLVFMCLMPTTHADHHHHQQPCHLPNVTGLMTVMDLQDPVKALGGFTYDSTGNKLRFRSNENFPNASRHLDLLMFFEEGIFYEINSKNQSCEKKKLHYNHHALRIPEDAQFLATMNLGNPSIVGEGLEFSMWEGSVADNTGKYVISVTKGCLPVSILYYRKSTTVIFSFMNLESGIKNPEVLEVPSFCGGLSVEETSNGTVNSFLDLFM
;
A
#
# COMPACT_ATOMS: atom_id res chain seq x y z
N MET A 1 54.27 55.06 -4.16
CA MET A 1 54.72 53.66 -4.31
C MET A 1 53.88 52.82 -3.37
N HIS A 2 53.27 51.78 -3.92
CA HIS A 2 52.15 51.02 -3.37
C HIS A 2 52.54 50.19 -2.13
N ALA A 3 51.71 50.20 -1.10
CA ALA A 3 51.73 49.18 -0.06
C ALA A 3 50.30 48.65 0.10
N ALA A 4 50.15 47.38 -0.23
CA ALA A 4 48.90 46.70 -0.48
C ALA A 4 48.03 46.54 0.78
N VAL A 5 46.74 46.80 0.62
CA VAL A 5 45.69 46.37 1.54
C VAL A 5 45.49 44.86 1.34
N ILE A 6 46.02 44.05 2.26
CA ILE A 6 45.74 42.61 2.27
C ILE A 6 44.53 42.38 3.18
N LEU A 7 43.37 42.27 2.54
CA LEU A 7 42.11 41.86 3.16
C LEU A 7 42.13 40.33 3.29
N LEU A 8 42.51 39.83 4.46
CA LEU A 8 42.44 38.41 4.80
C LEU A 8 40.98 38.04 5.08
N VAL A 9 40.23 37.75 4.01
CA VAL A 9 38.94 37.07 4.11
C VAL A 9 39.24 35.60 4.40
N PHE A 10 39.26 35.23 5.68
CA PHE A 10 39.15 33.83 6.09
C PHE A 10 37.75 33.35 5.67
N MET A 11 37.62 32.83 4.45
CA MET A 11 36.49 32.00 4.07
C MET A 11 36.50 30.78 4.99
N CYS A 12 35.58 30.73 5.94
CA CYS A 12 35.22 29.50 6.62
C CYS A 12 34.75 28.50 5.57
N LEU A 13 35.65 27.63 5.12
CA LEU A 13 35.29 26.33 4.57
C LEU A 13 34.69 25.53 5.72
N MET A 14 33.43 25.79 6.03
CA MET A 14 32.63 24.80 6.72
C MET A 14 32.49 23.64 5.73
N PRO A 15 33.06 22.45 6.00
CA PRO A 15 32.61 21.29 5.27
C PRO A 15 31.11 21.20 5.55
N THR A 16 30.29 21.45 4.53
CA THR A 16 28.91 20.96 4.54
C THR A 16 29.07 19.45 4.58
N THR A 17 29.17 18.90 5.79
CA THR A 17 28.88 17.51 6.03
C THR A 17 27.46 17.36 5.53
N HIS A 18 27.30 16.82 4.32
CA HIS A 18 26.13 16.02 4.00
C HIS A 18 26.16 14.89 5.03
N ALA A 19 25.65 15.19 6.21
CA ALA A 19 25.24 14.18 7.15
C ALA A 19 24.12 13.48 6.41
N ASP A 20 24.45 12.39 5.72
CA ASP A 20 23.45 11.41 5.32
C ASP A 20 22.59 11.17 6.56
N HIS A 21 21.37 11.66 6.50
CA HIS A 21 20.35 11.46 7.53
C HIS A 21 19.92 9.99 7.47
N HIS A 22 20.84 9.07 7.79
CA HIS A 22 20.58 7.66 8.02
C HIS A 22 20.16 7.40 9.48
N HIS A 23 19.81 8.44 10.24
CA HIS A 23 19.22 8.32 11.56
C HIS A 23 17.69 8.40 11.48
N HIS A 24 17.08 7.21 11.58
CA HIS A 24 15.64 6.96 11.74
C HIS A 24 14.79 7.56 10.62
N GLN A 25 14.83 6.93 9.44
CA GLN A 25 13.67 7.01 8.57
C GLN A 25 12.51 6.38 9.36
N GLN A 26 11.59 7.21 9.81
CA GLN A 26 10.34 6.75 10.38
C GLN A 26 9.44 6.28 9.23
N PRO A 27 8.70 5.17 9.40
CA PRO A 27 7.67 4.77 8.46
C PRO A 27 6.76 5.95 8.12
N CYS A 28 6.59 6.23 6.85
CA CYS A 28 5.77 7.34 6.40
C CYS A 28 4.33 6.89 6.15
N HIS A 29 3.37 7.82 6.18
CA HIS A 29 1.95 7.49 6.14
C HIS A 29 1.35 7.66 4.75
N LEU A 30 0.66 6.62 4.26
CA LEU A 30 -0.07 6.64 3.01
C LEU A 30 -1.19 7.69 3.07
N PRO A 31 -1.21 8.70 2.17
CA PRO A 31 -2.33 9.62 2.05
C PRO A 31 -3.54 8.97 1.40
N ASN A 32 -4.65 9.71 1.35
CA ASN A 32 -5.79 9.35 0.51
C ASN A 32 -5.34 9.12 -0.93
N VAL A 33 -5.72 7.98 -1.52
CA VAL A 33 -5.28 7.61 -2.85
C VAL A 33 -6.35 6.79 -3.58
N THR A 34 -6.43 6.99 -4.89
CA THR A 34 -7.18 6.15 -5.81
C THR A 34 -6.25 5.65 -6.91
N GLY A 35 -6.41 4.43 -7.38
CA GLY A 35 -5.66 3.95 -8.53
C GLY A 35 -6.00 2.52 -8.93
N LEU A 36 -5.06 1.86 -9.61
CA LEU A 36 -5.17 0.46 -10.02
C LEU A 36 -4.31 -0.42 -9.12
N MET A 37 -4.86 -1.56 -8.74
CA MET A 37 -4.19 -2.59 -7.97
C MET A 37 -4.25 -3.91 -8.75
N THR A 38 -3.09 -4.53 -8.90
CA THR A 38 -2.94 -5.88 -9.46
C THR A 38 -2.38 -6.80 -8.39
N VAL A 39 -2.92 -8.01 -8.30
CA VAL A 39 -2.44 -9.07 -7.41
C VAL A 39 -2.03 -10.27 -8.25
N MET A 40 -0.80 -10.74 -8.06
CA MET A 40 -0.22 -11.89 -8.74
C MET A 40 0.34 -12.88 -7.73
N ASP A 41 0.28 -14.17 -8.05
CA ASP A 41 1.03 -15.22 -7.36
C ASP A 41 2.07 -15.80 -8.34
N LEU A 42 3.21 -16.29 -7.86
CA LEU A 42 4.20 -16.95 -8.70
C LEU A 42 3.66 -18.19 -9.43
N GLN A 43 2.59 -18.81 -8.92
CA GLN A 43 1.96 -19.98 -9.54
C GLN A 43 0.79 -19.62 -10.48
N ASP A 44 0.15 -18.48 -10.27
CA ASP A 44 -1.07 -18.06 -10.97
C ASP A 44 -0.91 -16.60 -11.41
N PRO A 45 -0.75 -16.35 -12.73
CA PRO A 45 -0.17 -15.10 -13.23
C PRO A 45 -0.98 -13.84 -12.88
N VAL A 46 -2.29 -13.94 -12.63
CA VAL A 46 -3.12 -12.83 -12.14
C VAL A 46 -4.26 -13.33 -11.25
N LYS A 47 -4.21 -13.03 -9.95
CA LYS A 47 -5.28 -13.34 -8.98
C LYS A 47 -6.42 -12.33 -9.04
N ALA A 48 -6.06 -11.04 -9.07
CA ALA A 48 -7.01 -9.94 -9.11
C ALA A 48 -6.42 -8.74 -9.85
N LEU A 49 -7.27 -8.00 -10.54
CA LEU A 49 -6.95 -6.73 -11.15
C LEU A 49 -8.16 -5.82 -11.03
N GLY A 50 -7.97 -4.60 -10.53
CA GLY A 50 -9.09 -3.73 -10.27
C GLY A 50 -8.71 -2.32 -9.85
N GLY A 51 -9.73 -1.48 -9.70
CA GLY A 51 -9.59 -0.18 -9.08
C GLY A 51 -9.59 -0.30 -7.56
N PHE A 52 -8.78 0.51 -6.89
CA PHE A 52 -8.84 0.65 -5.44
C PHE A 52 -8.93 2.11 -5.02
N THR A 53 -9.53 2.33 -3.86
CA THR A 53 -9.63 3.63 -3.20
C THR A 53 -9.32 3.43 -1.73
N TYR A 54 -8.42 4.25 -1.19
CA TYR A 54 -8.01 4.21 0.20
C TYR A 54 -8.23 5.57 0.86
N ASP A 55 -8.92 5.56 2.00
CA ASP A 55 -9.09 6.70 2.90
C ASP A 55 -8.20 6.50 4.14
N SER A 56 -7.17 7.32 4.25
CA SER A 56 -6.22 7.28 5.35
C SER A 56 -6.84 7.78 6.66
N THR A 57 -7.85 8.65 6.61
CA THR A 57 -8.48 9.25 7.79
C THR A 57 -9.45 8.27 8.43
N GLY A 58 -10.36 7.70 7.63
CA GLY A 58 -11.30 6.67 8.08
C GLY A 58 -10.71 5.26 8.17
N ASN A 59 -9.48 5.07 7.68
CA ASN A 59 -8.84 3.76 7.52
C ASN A 59 -9.76 2.75 6.78
N LYS A 60 -10.19 3.15 5.59
CA LYS A 60 -11.09 2.36 4.74
C LYS A 60 -10.44 2.08 3.41
N LEU A 61 -10.72 0.90 2.87
CA LEU A 61 -10.32 0.55 1.52
C LEU A 61 -11.48 -0.08 0.76
N ARG A 62 -11.68 0.35 -0.47
CA ARG A 62 -12.47 -0.42 -1.43
C ARG A 62 -11.61 -0.92 -2.57
N PHE A 63 -11.76 -2.20 -2.92
CA PHE A 63 -11.23 -2.78 -4.13
C PHE A 63 -12.39 -3.29 -4.99
N ARG A 64 -12.33 -3.03 -6.31
CA ARG A 64 -13.30 -3.53 -7.29
C ARG A 64 -12.58 -4.13 -8.48
N SER A 65 -12.76 -5.43 -8.70
CA SER A 65 -12.22 -6.17 -9.83
C SER A 65 -12.73 -5.62 -11.16
N ASN A 66 -11.88 -5.60 -12.18
CA ASN A 66 -12.25 -5.25 -13.54
C ASN A 66 -12.98 -6.43 -14.21
N GLU A 67 -14.26 -6.24 -14.55
CA GLU A 67 -15.10 -7.28 -15.17
C GLU A 67 -14.58 -7.76 -16.55
N ASN A 68 -13.76 -6.95 -17.22
CA ASN A 68 -13.30 -7.22 -18.58
C ASN A 68 -12.02 -8.08 -18.66
N PHE A 69 -11.44 -8.48 -17.52
CA PHE A 69 -10.19 -9.25 -17.54
C PHE A 69 -10.45 -10.76 -17.53
N PRO A 70 -10.12 -11.49 -18.62
CA PRO A 70 -10.30 -12.94 -18.67
C PRO A 70 -9.36 -13.63 -17.69
N ASN A 71 -9.88 -14.64 -16.99
CA ASN A 71 -9.19 -15.45 -15.97
C ASN A 71 -8.90 -14.78 -14.61
N ALA A 72 -9.18 -13.49 -14.42
CA ALA A 72 -9.18 -12.89 -13.08
C ALA A 72 -10.35 -13.47 -12.28
N SER A 73 -10.03 -14.03 -11.10
CA SER A 73 -11.01 -14.67 -10.25
C SER A 73 -12.06 -13.65 -9.76
N ARG A 74 -13.34 -13.94 -10.05
CA ARG A 74 -14.57 -13.42 -9.40
C ARG A 74 -14.82 -11.90 -9.51
N HIS A 75 -16.10 -11.53 -9.56
CA HIS A 75 -16.50 -10.15 -9.26
C HIS A 75 -16.19 -9.88 -7.79
N LEU A 76 -14.98 -9.39 -7.51
CA LEU A 76 -14.54 -9.02 -6.18
C LEU A 76 -14.82 -7.52 -5.99
N ASP A 77 -15.79 -7.22 -5.15
CA ASP A 77 -16.02 -5.88 -4.63
C ASP A 77 -15.91 -5.97 -3.11
N LEU A 78 -14.74 -5.56 -2.60
CA LEU A 78 -14.37 -5.65 -1.19
C LEU A 78 -14.35 -4.25 -0.61
N LEU A 79 -15.17 -4.00 0.40
CA LEU A 79 -15.15 -2.75 1.18
C LEU A 79 -14.73 -3.07 2.62
N MET A 80 -13.49 -2.70 2.96
CA MET A 80 -12.84 -2.97 4.24
C MET A 80 -12.85 -1.73 5.14
N PHE A 81 -13.13 -1.98 6.40
CA PHE A 81 -13.18 -1.02 7.50
C PHE A 81 -12.20 -1.52 8.56
N PHE A 82 -10.95 -1.03 8.51
CA PHE A 82 -9.86 -1.63 9.28
C PHE A 82 -9.99 -1.30 10.78
N GLU A 83 -10.45 -0.09 11.16
CA GLU A 83 -10.68 0.25 12.57
C GLU A 83 -11.80 -0.57 13.17
N GLU A 84 -12.88 -0.78 12.42
CA GLU A 84 -14.04 -1.55 12.86
C GLU A 84 -13.81 -3.07 12.79
N GLY A 85 -12.72 -3.53 12.17
CA GLY A 85 -12.39 -4.95 12.06
C GLY A 85 -13.44 -5.73 11.26
N ILE A 86 -13.99 -5.13 10.21
CA ILE A 86 -15.00 -5.76 9.33
C ILE A 86 -14.71 -5.48 7.86
N PHE A 87 -15.31 -6.29 7.00
CA PHE A 87 -15.38 -6.01 5.58
C PHE A 87 -16.70 -6.51 4.98
N TYR A 88 -17.04 -5.95 3.82
CA TYR A 88 -18.16 -6.36 3.01
C TYR A 88 -17.65 -7.00 1.72
N GLU A 89 -18.18 -8.17 1.39
CA GLU A 89 -18.16 -8.70 0.03
C GLU A 89 -19.46 -8.29 -0.65
N ILE A 90 -19.36 -7.49 -1.71
CA ILE A 90 -20.50 -6.85 -2.35
C ILE A 90 -20.72 -7.48 -3.72
N ASN A 91 -21.96 -7.88 -3.99
CA ASN A 91 -22.40 -8.24 -5.33
C ASN A 91 -23.38 -7.18 -5.83
N SER A 92 -22.85 -6.20 -6.56
CA SER A 92 -23.65 -5.09 -7.10
C SER A 92 -24.68 -5.56 -8.14
N LYS A 93 -24.44 -6.68 -8.84
CA LYS A 93 -25.38 -7.23 -9.84
C LYS A 93 -26.62 -7.84 -9.18
N ASN A 94 -26.41 -8.56 -8.08
CA ASN A 94 -27.48 -9.24 -7.35
C ASN A 94 -28.02 -8.42 -6.17
N GLN A 95 -27.46 -7.23 -5.92
CA GLN A 95 -27.77 -6.40 -4.75
C GLN A 95 -27.69 -7.20 -3.44
N SER A 96 -26.67 -8.04 -3.30
CA SER A 96 -26.44 -8.87 -2.11
C SER A 96 -25.08 -8.56 -1.51
N CYS A 97 -24.93 -8.74 -0.20
CA CYS A 97 -23.66 -8.55 0.49
C CYS A 97 -23.49 -9.53 1.62
N GLU A 98 -22.24 -9.88 1.90
CA GLU A 98 -21.84 -10.61 3.10
C GLU A 98 -21.01 -9.66 3.97
N LYS A 99 -21.33 -9.56 5.26
CA LYS A 99 -20.58 -8.75 6.21
C LYS A 99 -19.77 -9.67 7.10
N LYS A 100 -18.44 -9.60 7.03
CA LYS A 100 -17.54 -10.55 7.69
C LYS A 100 -16.56 -9.84 8.61
N LYS A 101 -16.03 -10.59 9.58
CA LYS A 101 -14.98 -10.10 10.47
C LYS A 101 -13.65 -10.04 9.75
N LEU A 102 -12.97 -8.91 9.84
CA LEU A 102 -11.57 -8.72 9.48
C LEU A 102 -10.72 -8.92 10.74
N HIS A 103 -9.91 -9.97 10.77
CA HIS A 103 -9.18 -10.39 11.97
C HIS A 103 -7.97 -9.51 12.26
N TYR A 104 -7.42 -8.89 11.22
CA TYR A 104 -6.28 -8.01 11.33
C TYR A 104 -6.62 -6.63 10.77
N ASN A 105 -6.50 -5.63 11.62
CA ASN A 105 -6.62 -4.21 11.28
C ASN A 105 -5.34 -3.65 10.63
N HIS A 106 -4.21 -4.33 10.80
CA HIS A 106 -2.95 -3.98 10.16
C HIS A 106 -2.95 -4.47 8.69
N HIS A 107 -2.76 -3.55 7.75
CA HIS A 107 -2.72 -3.84 6.31
C HIS A 107 -1.49 -3.21 5.67
N ALA A 108 -0.85 -3.89 4.71
CA ALA A 108 0.47 -3.48 4.20
C ALA A 108 0.46 -2.26 3.26
N LEU A 109 -0.71 -1.66 3.00
CA LEU A 109 -0.72 -0.32 2.40
C LEU A 109 -0.24 0.75 3.38
N ARG A 110 -0.25 0.44 4.68
CA ARG A 110 0.52 1.18 5.68
C ARG A 110 1.80 0.41 5.98
N ILE A 111 2.91 1.12 6.02
CA ILE A 111 4.15 0.57 6.55
C ILE A 111 3.96 0.41 8.06
N PRO A 112 4.06 -0.81 8.62
CA PRO A 112 3.96 -1.01 10.06
C PRO A 112 5.03 -0.23 10.83
N GLU A 113 4.71 0.19 12.06
CA GLU A 113 5.62 1.01 12.88
C GLU A 113 6.92 0.28 13.23
N ASP A 114 6.88 -1.05 13.30
CA ASP A 114 8.01 -1.93 13.58
C ASP A 114 8.77 -2.39 12.33
N ALA A 115 8.34 -1.96 11.14
CA ALA A 115 9.00 -2.30 9.88
C ALA A 115 10.42 -1.71 9.84
N GLN A 116 11.35 -2.50 9.30
CA GLN A 116 12.74 -2.11 9.16
C GLN A 116 13.01 -1.53 7.78
N PHE A 117 13.70 -0.40 7.73
CA PHE A 117 14.18 0.15 6.48
C PHE A 117 15.19 -0.80 5.84
N LEU A 118 14.96 -1.16 4.57
CA LEU A 118 15.81 -2.07 3.83
C LEU A 118 16.78 -1.31 2.93
N ALA A 119 16.26 -0.48 2.01
CA ALA A 119 17.06 0.27 1.04
C ALA A 119 16.24 1.35 0.34
N THR A 120 16.94 2.29 -0.32
CA THR A 120 16.38 3.17 -1.34
C THR A 120 16.81 2.68 -2.72
N MET A 121 15.89 2.62 -3.66
CA MET A 121 16.12 2.14 -5.03
C MET A 121 15.54 3.12 -6.06
N ASN A 122 16.02 2.99 -7.31
CA ASN A 122 15.48 3.70 -8.46
C ASN A 122 14.93 2.69 -9.46
N LEU A 123 13.71 2.95 -9.96
CA LEU A 123 13.16 2.28 -11.13
C LEU A 123 13.40 3.18 -12.36
N GLY A 124 13.81 2.59 -13.48
CA GLY A 124 14.20 3.34 -14.68
C GLY A 124 15.59 3.98 -14.57
N ASN A 125 15.94 4.88 -15.48
CA ASN A 125 17.22 5.59 -15.45
C ASN A 125 17.09 6.94 -14.73
N PRO A 126 17.65 7.11 -13.51
CA PRO A 126 17.57 8.39 -12.79
C PRO A 126 18.35 9.53 -13.47
N SER A 127 19.21 9.24 -14.44
CA SER A 127 19.97 10.26 -15.18
C SER A 127 19.13 10.96 -16.25
N ILE A 128 17.98 10.39 -16.63
CA ILE A 128 17.06 10.96 -17.61
C ILE A 128 15.91 11.62 -16.86
N VAL A 129 15.72 12.92 -17.09
CA VAL A 129 14.71 13.72 -16.40
C VAL A 129 13.31 13.15 -16.68
N GLY A 130 12.62 12.73 -15.62
CA GLY A 130 11.25 12.20 -15.70
C GLY A 130 11.13 10.69 -15.92
N GLU A 131 12.24 9.96 -16.14
CA GLU A 131 12.20 8.49 -16.30
C GLU A 131 12.36 7.75 -14.97
N GLY A 132 13.25 8.25 -14.09
CA GLY A 132 13.54 7.63 -12.81
C GLY A 132 12.43 7.83 -11.77
N LEU A 133 12.05 6.74 -11.10
CA LEU A 133 11.23 6.77 -9.88
C LEU A 133 12.07 6.27 -8.70
N GLU A 134 12.38 7.16 -7.76
CA GLU A 134 13.01 6.78 -6.49
C GLU A 134 11.95 6.29 -5.49
N PHE A 135 12.23 5.15 -4.84
CA PHE A 135 11.36 4.56 -3.83
C PHE A 135 12.18 3.95 -2.69
N SER A 136 11.59 3.92 -1.50
CA SER A 136 12.14 3.25 -0.32
C SER A 136 11.48 1.88 -0.12
N MET A 137 12.25 0.93 0.39
CA MET A 137 11.80 -0.42 0.70
C MET A 137 11.87 -0.68 2.19
N TRP A 138 10.83 -1.32 2.72
CA TRP A 138 10.65 -1.63 4.13
C TRP A 138 10.30 -3.09 4.28
N GLU A 139 10.90 -3.80 5.23
CA GLU A 139 10.62 -5.22 5.47
C GLU A 139 10.13 -5.48 6.89
N GLY A 140 9.42 -6.60 7.04
CA GLY A 140 8.99 -7.08 8.34
C GLY A 140 8.33 -8.45 8.25
N SER A 141 7.73 -8.87 9.36
CA SER A 141 7.04 -10.16 9.48
C SER A 141 5.53 -10.00 9.36
N VAL A 142 4.88 -10.93 8.68
CA VAL A 142 3.41 -11.05 8.71
C VAL A 142 2.98 -11.47 10.13
N ALA A 143 1.77 -11.10 10.53
CA ALA A 143 1.19 -11.54 11.80
C ALA A 143 1.39 -13.05 12.04
N ASP A 144 1.64 -13.40 13.30
CA ASP A 144 1.98 -14.75 13.77
C ASP A 144 3.27 -15.35 13.18
N ASN A 145 4.16 -14.53 12.61
CA ASN A 145 5.43 -14.93 11.99
C ASN A 145 5.27 -16.01 10.90
N THR A 146 4.12 -16.01 10.22
CA THR A 146 3.78 -17.00 9.18
C THR A 146 4.43 -16.70 7.83
N GLY A 147 5.06 -15.54 7.69
CA GLY A 147 5.76 -15.08 6.49
C GLY A 147 6.47 -13.76 6.70
N LYS A 148 7.07 -13.24 5.63
CA LYS A 148 7.69 -11.91 5.58
C LYS A 148 6.99 -11.02 4.55
N TYR A 149 7.12 -9.71 4.68
CA TYR A 149 6.71 -8.76 3.67
C TYR A 149 7.85 -7.80 3.31
N VAL A 150 7.77 -7.25 2.10
CA VAL A 150 8.54 -6.10 1.65
C VAL A 150 7.58 -5.10 1.02
N ILE A 151 7.55 -3.88 1.52
CA ILE A 151 6.71 -2.78 1.06
C ILE A 151 7.60 -1.74 0.38
N SER A 152 7.27 -1.38 -0.85
CA SER A 152 7.96 -0.33 -1.61
C SER A 152 7.06 0.90 -1.71
N VAL A 153 7.54 2.07 -1.28
CA VAL A 153 6.80 3.34 -1.37
C VAL A 153 7.63 4.45 -1.97
N THR A 154 6.97 5.37 -2.69
CA THR A 154 7.60 6.60 -3.18
C THR A 154 7.91 7.56 -2.04
N LYS A 155 8.67 8.63 -2.31
CA LYS A 155 8.91 9.73 -1.35
C LYS A 155 7.63 10.36 -0.79
N GLY A 156 6.55 10.34 -1.57
CA GLY A 156 5.22 10.82 -1.16
C GLY A 156 4.37 9.76 -0.44
N CYS A 157 4.97 8.66 -0.01
CA CYS A 157 4.33 7.53 0.67
C CYS A 157 3.27 6.81 -0.15
N LEU A 158 3.32 6.93 -1.47
CA LEU A 158 2.41 6.17 -2.35
C LEU A 158 2.98 4.76 -2.56
N PRO A 159 2.14 3.71 -2.48
CA PRO A 159 2.61 2.34 -2.67
C PRO A 159 3.06 2.14 -4.12
N VAL A 160 4.19 1.47 -4.29
CA VAL A 160 4.67 1.01 -5.60
C VAL A 160 4.37 -0.48 -5.73
N SER A 161 4.78 -1.25 -4.72
CA SER A 161 4.51 -2.68 -4.64
C SER A 161 4.52 -3.17 -3.20
N ILE A 162 3.86 -4.30 -2.96
CA ILE A 162 3.96 -5.07 -1.73
C ILE A 162 4.23 -6.51 -2.12
N LEU A 163 5.24 -7.11 -1.50
CA LEU A 163 5.63 -8.48 -1.74
C LEU A 163 5.49 -9.26 -0.45
N TYR A 164 4.67 -10.31 -0.47
CA TYR A 164 4.49 -11.22 0.65
C TYR A 164 5.13 -12.56 0.34
N TYR A 165 5.96 -13.04 1.27
CA TYR A 165 6.61 -14.35 1.21
C TYR A 165 6.04 -15.24 2.32
N ARG A 166 5.24 -16.25 1.95
CA ARG A 166 4.85 -17.35 2.83
C ARG A 166 5.52 -18.64 2.35
N LYS A 167 5.59 -19.67 3.22
CA LYS A 167 6.35 -20.92 2.96
C LYS A 167 6.09 -21.57 1.59
N SER A 168 4.87 -21.47 1.06
CA SER A 168 4.46 -22.12 -0.20
C SER A 168 4.06 -21.14 -1.31
N THR A 169 3.95 -19.85 -1.01
CA THR A 169 3.25 -18.89 -1.87
C THR A 169 3.91 -17.52 -1.74
N THR A 170 4.13 -16.87 -2.89
CA THR A 170 4.62 -15.50 -2.94
C THR A 170 3.60 -14.66 -3.69
N VAL A 171 3.07 -13.65 -3.02
CA VAL A 171 2.02 -12.78 -3.57
C VAL A 171 2.57 -11.39 -3.77
N ILE A 172 2.34 -10.83 -4.96
CA ILE A 172 2.80 -9.51 -5.36
C ILE A 172 1.58 -8.61 -5.58
N PHE A 173 1.52 -7.52 -4.84
CA PHE A 173 0.61 -6.40 -5.12
C PHE A 173 1.40 -5.33 -5.86
N SER A 174 0.85 -4.86 -6.97
CA SER A 174 1.41 -3.77 -7.77
C SER A 174 0.41 -2.65 -7.91
N PHE A 175 0.87 -1.41 -7.79
CA PHE A 175 0.03 -0.22 -7.76
C PHE A 175 0.42 0.72 -8.91
N MET A 176 -0.57 1.13 -9.70
CA MET A 176 -0.36 1.95 -10.89
C MET A 176 -1.42 3.04 -11.02
N ASN A 177 -1.11 4.08 -11.79
CA ASN A 177 -2.01 5.19 -12.07
C ASN A 177 -2.60 5.79 -10.78
N LEU A 178 -1.73 5.97 -9.78
CA LEU A 178 -2.12 6.50 -8.49
C LEU A 178 -2.38 8.00 -8.59
N GLU A 179 -3.51 8.42 -8.05
CA GLU A 179 -3.90 9.82 -7.94
C GLU A 179 -4.16 10.14 -6.47
N SER A 180 -3.61 11.28 -6.03
CA SER A 180 -3.81 11.76 -4.66
C SER A 180 -5.26 12.19 -4.44
N GLY A 181 -5.78 11.87 -3.25
CA GLY A 181 -7.15 12.16 -2.85
C GLY A 181 -8.16 11.08 -3.26
N ILE A 182 -9.43 11.36 -2.95
CA ILE A 182 -10.57 10.50 -3.26
C ILE A 182 -11.48 11.27 -4.21
N LYS A 183 -11.52 10.86 -5.48
CA LYS A 183 -12.33 11.55 -6.51
C LYS A 183 -13.83 11.47 -6.23
N ASN A 184 -14.29 10.31 -5.78
CA ASN A 184 -15.67 10.05 -5.44
C ASN A 184 -15.74 9.38 -4.06
N PRO A 185 -16.00 10.12 -2.97
CA PRO A 185 -16.09 9.58 -1.62
C PRO A 185 -17.19 8.51 -1.44
N GLU A 186 -18.27 8.58 -2.23
CA GLU A 186 -19.40 7.64 -2.16
C GLU A 186 -18.97 6.18 -2.44
N VAL A 187 -17.82 5.99 -3.10
CA VAL A 187 -17.29 4.63 -3.31
C VAL A 187 -16.92 3.94 -1.99
N LEU A 188 -16.66 4.68 -0.91
CA LEU A 188 -16.34 4.10 0.40
C LEU A 188 -17.56 3.96 1.32
N GLU A 189 -18.75 4.33 0.84
CA GLU A 189 -19.98 4.16 1.58
C GLU A 189 -20.51 2.73 1.45
N VAL A 190 -21.12 2.23 2.53
CA VAL A 190 -21.82 0.94 2.51
C VAL A 190 -23.08 1.09 1.65
N PRO A 191 -23.26 0.29 0.58
CA PRO A 191 -24.47 0.34 -0.22
C PRO A 191 -25.72 0.10 0.65
N SER A 192 -26.82 0.77 0.31
CA SER A 192 -28.07 0.69 1.09
C SER A 192 -28.59 -0.75 1.25
N PHE A 193 -28.42 -1.59 0.22
CA PHE A 193 -28.79 -3.01 0.25
C PHE A 193 -27.89 -3.89 1.14
N CYS A 194 -26.74 -3.37 1.59
CA CYS A 194 -25.90 -4.02 2.61
C CYS A 194 -26.22 -3.54 4.04
N GLY A 195 -27.20 -2.64 4.21
CA GLY A 195 -27.54 -2.02 5.49
C GLY A 195 -28.08 -3.04 6.51
N GLY A 196 -27.67 -2.90 7.78
CA GLY A 196 -28.24 -3.69 8.88
C GLY A 196 -27.77 -5.14 8.98
N LEU A 197 -26.83 -5.59 8.14
CA LEU A 197 -26.29 -6.95 8.20
C LEU A 197 -25.55 -7.20 9.53
N SER A 198 -25.82 -8.36 10.14
CA SER A 198 -24.99 -8.92 11.21
C SER A 198 -23.67 -9.40 10.64
N VAL A 199 -22.62 -9.37 11.46
CA VAL A 199 -21.34 -9.99 11.08
C VAL A 199 -21.54 -11.50 11.04
N GLU A 200 -21.29 -12.11 9.90
CA GLU A 200 -21.36 -13.56 9.72
C GLU A 200 -20.33 -14.27 10.60
N GLU A 201 -20.75 -15.38 11.20
CA GLU A 201 -19.84 -16.25 11.91
C GLU A 201 -18.85 -16.85 10.92
N THR A 202 -17.57 -16.58 11.15
CA THR A 202 -16.50 -17.17 10.34
C THR A 202 -16.42 -18.66 10.70
N SER A 203 -16.37 -19.55 9.71
CA SER A 203 -16.18 -20.99 9.97
C SER A 203 -14.97 -21.20 10.88
N ASN A 204 -15.08 -22.15 11.82
CA ASN A 204 -14.07 -22.36 12.84
C ASN A 204 -12.67 -22.55 12.22
N GLY A 205 -11.76 -21.60 12.45
CA GLY A 205 -10.39 -21.61 11.94
C GLY A 205 -10.11 -20.75 10.70
N THR A 206 -11.12 -20.16 10.05
CA THR A 206 -10.90 -19.23 8.92
C THR A 206 -10.51 -17.85 9.43
N VAL A 207 -9.36 -17.35 8.99
CA VAL A 207 -8.83 -16.04 9.36
C VAL A 207 -8.87 -15.14 8.14
N ASN A 208 -9.61 -14.03 8.23
CA ASN A 208 -9.68 -13.04 7.16
C ASN A 208 -8.71 -11.89 7.44
N SER A 209 -7.75 -11.68 6.57
CA SER A 209 -6.85 -10.52 6.55
C SER A 209 -6.85 -9.87 5.18
N PHE A 210 -6.30 -8.66 5.06
CA PHE A 210 -6.11 -8.03 3.75
C PHE A 210 -5.44 -8.97 2.75
N LEU A 211 -4.36 -9.66 3.14
CA LEU A 211 -3.67 -10.61 2.27
C LEU A 211 -4.54 -11.80 1.92
N ASP A 212 -5.18 -12.42 2.90
CA ASP A 212 -5.94 -13.67 2.70
C ASP A 212 -7.16 -13.47 1.78
N LEU A 213 -7.70 -12.24 1.68
CA LEU A 213 -8.79 -11.91 0.75
C LEU A 213 -8.39 -11.91 -0.73
N PHE A 214 -7.09 -11.94 -1.05
CA PHE A 214 -6.59 -11.98 -2.42
C PHE A 214 -5.79 -13.26 -2.75
N MET A 215 -5.72 -14.23 -1.83
CA MET A 215 -5.03 -15.51 -2.03
C MET A 215 -5.96 -16.63 -2.51
#